data_AF-A0A0G1U190-F1
#
_entry.id   AF-A0A0G1U190-F1
#
_cell.length_a   1.000
_cell.length_b   1.000
_cell.length_c   1.000
_cell.angle_alpha   90.00
_cell.angle_beta   90.00
_cell.angle_gamma   90.00
#
_symmetry.space_group_name_H-M   'P 1'
#
loop_
_entity.id
_entity.type
_entity.pdbx_description
1 polymer ?
#
loop_
_entity_poly.entity_id
_entity_poly.type
_entity_poly.pdbx_seq_one_letter_code
_entity_poly.pdbx_strand_id
1 'polypeptide(L)'
;EAFAEMPIYGDPKKIMEDPEVPGNYVVKMEGITQYIAFDTEVISGLTPDEIKITAKKRIDENDLGRFPAAGVIYSQKNGDGWRITPVVFVPGASDEGTLFLETACGSGTTALGMVLAMQQGASIKDVPIMQPSGLAIAVSVEFDGQSFQQAQISGPLEIVVPMALLRLPLSTGKEEI
;
A
#
# COMPACT_ATOMS: atom_id res chain seq x y z
N GLU A 1 7.68 17.41 9.19
CA GLU A 1 7.40 16.05 8.68
C GLU A 1 6.61 15.29 9.72
N ALA A 2 5.73 14.40 9.26
CA ALA A 2 5.03 13.45 10.12
C ALA A 2 5.59 12.05 9.88
N PHE A 3 5.48 11.16 10.87
CA PHE A 3 5.84 9.76 10.75
C PHE A 3 4.70 8.87 11.24
N ALA A 4 4.64 7.65 10.71
CA ALA A 4 3.71 6.61 11.15
C ALA A 4 4.42 5.26 11.15
N GLU A 5 4.20 4.49 12.21
CA GLU A 5 4.57 3.06 12.24
C GLU A 5 3.46 2.25 11.55
N MET A 6 3.85 1.34 10.68
CA MET A 6 2.95 0.60 9.81
C MET A 6 2.79 -0.82 10.34
N PRO A 7 1.55 -1.35 10.43
CA PRO A 7 1.32 -2.65 11.02
C PRO A 7 1.73 -3.76 10.04
N ILE A 8 2.82 -4.45 10.36
CA ILE A 8 3.44 -5.50 9.54
C ILE A 8 3.51 -6.82 10.29
N TYR A 9 3.61 -7.92 9.55
CA TYR A 9 4.00 -9.19 10.14
C TYR A 9 5.52 -9.32 10.20
N GLY A 10 6.05 -9.81 11.32
CA GLY A 10 7.48 -10.05 11.50
C GLY A 10 8.04 -11.24 10.69
N ASP A 11 7.18 -12.18 10.27
CA ASP A 11 7.59 -13.39 9.56
C ASP A 11 7.83 -13.13 8.06
N PRO A 12 9.07 -13.31 7.53
CA PRO A 12 9.36 -13.07 6.12
C PRO A 12 8.58 -13.97 5.16
N LYS A 13 8.04 -15.11 5.62
CA LYS A 13 7.17 -15.97 4.81
C LYS A 13 5.84 -15.31 4.44
N LYS A 14 5.54 -14.14 5.00
CA LYS A 14 4.41 -13.29 4.60
C LYS A 14 4.68 -12.49 3.33
N ILE A 15 5.93 -12.49 2.87
CA ILE A 15 6.34 -12.04 1.54
C ILE A 15 6.60 -13.29 0.70
N MET A 16 5.83 -13.45 -0.37
CA MET A 16 5.90 -14.60 -1.25
C MET A 16 6.19 -14.10 -2.65
N GLU A 17 7.22 -14.63 -3.29
CA GLU A 17 7.44 -14.37 -4.71
C GLU A 17 6.31 -14.99 -5.55
N ASP A 18 5.88 -14.27 -6.58
CA ASP A 18 4.92 -14.78 -7.55
C ASP A 18 5.59 -15.86 -8.41
N PRO A 19 5.13 -17.12 -8.37
CA PRO A 19 5.74 -18.21 -9.13
C PRO A 19 5.52 -18.08 -10.65
N GLU A 20 4.50 -17.35 -11.09
CA GLU A 20 4.20 -17.13 -12.51
C GLU A 20 4.94 -15.91 -13.07
N VAL A 21 5.28 -14.95 -12.20
CA VAL A 21 6.01 -13.73 -12.57
C VAL A 21 7.19 -13.50 -11.61
N PRO A 22 8.32 -14.21 -11.82
CA PRO A 22 9.51 -14.07 -10.97
C PRO A 22 9.96 -12.61 -10.85
N GLY A 23 10.40 -12.24 -9.64
CA GLY A 23 10.74 -10.88 -9.28
C GLY A 23 9.58 -10.03 -8.75
N ASN A 24 8.32 -10.46 -8.91
CA ASN A 24 7.17 -9.83 -8.25
C ASN A 24 6.82 -10.53 -6.94
N TYR A 25 6.16 -9.82 -6.02
CA TYR A 25 5.90 -10.36 -4.68
C TYR A 25 4.50 -10.05 -4.18
N VAL A 26 3.88 -11.00 -3.48
CA VAL A 26 2.70 -10.80 -2.63
C VAL A 26 3.18 -10.56 -1.20
N VAL A 27 2.87 -9.39 -0.66
CA VAL A 27 3.22 -8.95 0.69
C VAL A 27 1.94 -8.87 1.53
N LYS A 28 1.83 -9.71 2.55
CA LYS A 28 0.72 -9.65 3.51
C LYS A 28 1.09 -8.70 4.65
N MET A 29 0.21 -7.75 4.93
CA MET A 29 0.27 -6.85 6.08
C MET A 29 -1.02 -6.99 6.90
N GLU A 30 -1.09 -6.35 8.07
CA GLU A 30 -2.33 -6.36 8.83
C GLU A 30 -3.40 -5.53 8.11
N GLY A 31 -4.51 -6.18 7.73
CA GLY A 31 -5.65 -5.52 7.10
C GLY A 31 -5.55 -5.31 5.58
N ILE A 32 -4.37 -5.46 4.96
CA ILE A 32 -4.19 -5.31 3.50
C ILE A 32 -3.12 -6.27 2.95
N THR A 33 -3.35 -6.78 1.74
CA THR A 33 -2.33 -7.54 0.98
C THR A 33 -1.92 -6.78 -0.27
N GLN A 34 -0.62 -6.61 -0.49
CA GLN A 34 -0.07 -5.84 -1.60
C GLN A 34 0.68 -6.74 -2.57
N TYR A 35 0.38 -6.66 -3.86
CA TYR A 35 1.15 -7.24 -4.94
C TYR A 35 2.15 -6.20 -5.45
N ILE A 36 3.44 -6.42 -5.26
CA ILE A 36 4.52 -5.55 -5.74
C ILE A 36 4.91 -6.02 -7.14
N ALA A 37 4.60 -5.18 -8.14
CA ALA A 37 4.90 -5.43 -9.54
C ALA A 37 6.07 -4.54 -9.99
N PHE A 38 7.19 -5.14 -10.41
CA PHE A 38 8.36 -4.37 -10.87
C PHE A 38 8.36 -4.09 -12.38
N ASP A 39 7.51 -4.77 -13.15
CA ASP A 39 7.23 -4.44 -14.54
C ASP A 39 6.16 -3.34 -14.61
N THR A 40 6.57 -2.16 -15.10
CA THR A 40 5.69 -1.00 -15.28
C THR A 40 5.33 -0.75 -16.73
N GLU A 41 5.93 -1.49 -17.68
CA GLU A 41 5.60 -1.35 -19.11
C GLU A 41 4.17 -1.82 -19.39
N VAL A 42 3.66 -2.77 -18.60
CA VAL A 42 2.27 -3.27 -18.68
C VAL A 42 1.21 -2.19 -18.45
N ILE A 43 1.58 -1.06 -17.82
CA ILE A 43 0.68 0.09 -17.62
C ILE A 43 1.11 1.33 -18.43
N SER A 44 2.17 1.23 -19.23
CA SER A 44 2.69 2.35 -20.01
C SER A 44 1.69 2.77 -21.07
N GLY A 45 1.36 4.07 -21.11
CA GLY A 45 0.41 4.64 -22.06
C GLY A 45 -1.07 4.33 -21.79
N LEU A 46 -1.38 3.56 -20.74
CA LEU A 46 -2.77 3.28 -20.36
C LEU A 46 -3.45 4.47 -19.70
N THR A 47 -4.76 4.57 -19.88
CA THR A 47 -5.62 5.49 -19.14
C THR A 47 -5.80 5.04 -17.68
N PRO A 48 -6.20 5.93 -16.76
CA PRO A 48 -6.47 5.57 -15.36
C PRO A 48 -7.41 4.37 -15.16
N ASP A 49 -8.44 4.25 -15.99
CA ASP A 49 -9.40 3.14 -15.88
C ASP A 49 -8.82 1.83 -16.43
N GLU A 50 -8.03 1.88 -17.50
CA GLU A 50 -7.30 0.71 -18.01
C GLU A 50 -6.25 0.20 -17.00
N ILE A 51 -5.58 1.10 -16.29
CA ILE A 51 -4.66 0.75 -15.19
C ILE A 51 -5.43 0.01 -14.08
N LYS A 52 -6.60 0.52 -13.68
CA LYS A 52 -7.45 -0.14 -12.68
C LYS A 52 -7.91 -1.52 -13.13
N ILE A 53 -8.33 -1.66 -14.39
CA ILE A 53 -8.73 -2.96 -14.97
C ILE A 53 -7.55 -3.94 -14.95
N THR A 54 -6.37 -3.49 -15.34
CA THR A 54 -5.14 -4.29 -15.35
C THR A 54 -4.78 -4.76 -13.93
N ALA A 55 -4.85 -3.86 -12.96
CA ALA A 55 -4.61 -4.19 -11.55
C ALA A 55 -5.66 -5.17 -11.00
N LYS A 56 -6.94 -4.97 -11.34
CA LYS A 56 -8.03 -5.87 -10.92
C LYS A 56 -7.83 -7.28 -11.45
N LYS A 57 -7.41 -7.41 -12.71
CA LYS A 57 -7.06 -8.71 -13.29
C LYS A 57 -5.95 -9.39 -12.47
N ARG A 58 -4.90 -8.66 -12.09
CA ARG A 58 -3.82 -9.22 -11.27
C ARG A 58 -4.29 -9.65 -9.88
N ILE A 59 -5.16 -8.86 -9.26
CA ILE A 59 -5.82 -9.17 -7.98
C ILE A 59 -6.61 -10.48 -8.08
N ASP A 60 -7.35 -10.67 -9.17
CA ASP A 60 -8.16 -11.86 -9.40
C ASP A 60 -7.31 -13.10 -9.71
N GLU A 61 -6.31 -12.97 -10.58
CA GLU A 61 -5.35 -14.03 -10.92
C GLU A 61 -4.61 -14.56 -9.68
N ASN A 62 -4.34 -13.69 -8.70
CA ASN A 62 -3.65 -14.03 -7.46
C ASN A 62 -4.59 -14.32 -6.27
N ASP A 63 -5.91 -14.39 -6.49
CA ASP A 63 -6.92 -14.61 -5.44
C ASP A 63 -6.76 -13.64 -4.24
N LEU A 64 -6.45 -12.37 -4.53
CA LEU A 64 -6.24 -11.34 -3.50
C LEU A 64 -7.55 -10.65 -3.11
N GLY A 65 -8.60 -10.74 -3.94
CA GLY A 65 -9.91 -10.14 -3.67
C GLY A 65 -10.62 -10.67 -2.43
N ARG A 66 -10.18 -11.80 -1.86
CA ARG A 66 -10.72 -12.37 -0.62
C ARG A 66 -10.27 -11.64 0.66
N PHE A 67 -9.27 -10.77 0.57
CA PHE A 67 -8.76 -10.01 1.72
C PHE A 67 -9.58 -8.72 1.94
N PRO A 68 -9.58 -8.15 3.16
CA PRO A 68 -10.33 -6.92 3.45
C PRO A 68 -9.97 -5.74 2.54
N ALA A 69 -8.71 -5.68 2.12
CA ALA A 69 -8.22 -4.85 1.04
C ALA A 69 -7.07 -5.56 0.33
N ALA A 70 -6.93 -5.29 -0.96
CA ALA A 70 -5.80 -5.73 -1.77
C ALA A 70 -5.27 -4.57 -2.60
N GLY A 71 -3.99 -4.55 -2.93
CA GLY A 71 -3.48 -3.57 -3.88
C GLY A 71 -2.44 -4.15 -4.82
N VAL A 72 -2.24 -3.46 -5.93
CA VAL A 72 -1.18 -3.70 -6.91
C VAL A 72 -0.34 -2.44 -6.96
N ILE A 73 0.94 -2.59 -6.65
CA ILE A 73 1.90 -1.50 -6.55
C ILE A 73 2.91 -1.65 -7.69
N TYR A 74 2.62 -0.97 -8.80
CA TYR A 74 3.57 -0.89 -9.92
C TYR A 74 4.75 -0.01 -9.51
N SER A 75 5.93 -0.61 -9.45
CA SER A 75 7.11 -0.06 -8.80
C SER A 75 8.27 0.01 -9.78
N GLN A 76 8.80 1.20 -10.04
CA GLN A 76 9.94 1.40 -10.92
C GLN A 76 11.08 2.10 -10.19
N LYS A 77 12.32 1.71 -10.51
CA LYS A 77 13.50 2.41 -9.99
C LYS A 77 13.50 3.85 -10.51
N ASN A 78 13.87 4.80 -9.65
CA ASN A 78 13.91 6.22 -10.00
C ASN A 78 15.11 6.88 -9.31
N GLY A 79 16.24 6.94 -10.01
CA GLY A 79 17.53 7.33 -9.42
C GLY A 79 17.90 6.37 -8.28
N ASP A 80 18.26 6.93 -7.12
CA ASP A 80 18.56 6.15 -5.91
C ASP A 80 17.29 5.62 -5.22
N GLY A 81 16.13 6.21 -5.50
CA GLY A 81 14.84 5.86 -4.92
C GLY A 81 13.96 4.98 -5.81
N TRP A 82 12.66 5.09 -5.59
CA TRP A 82 11.63 4.41 -6.36
C TRP A 82 10.47 5.34 -6.67
N ARG A 83 9.65 4.95 -7.65
CA ARG A 83 8.33 5.57 -7.92
C ARG A 83 7.29 4.46 -7.94
N ILE A 84 6.11 4.75 -7.40
CA ILE A 84 4.99 3.82 -7.43
C ILE A 84 3.76 4.39 -8.12
N THR A 85 2.98 3.50 -8.73
CA THR A 85 1.60 3.72 -9.16
C THR A 85 0.71 2.70 -8.44
N PRO A 86 0.09 3.08 -7.32
CA PRO A 86 -0.72 2.17 -6.50
C PRO A 86 -2.17 2.10 -6.98
N VAL A 87 -2.69 0.89 -7.12
CA VAL A 87 -4.12 0.63 -7.25
C VAL A 87 -4.58 -0.22 -6.07
N VAL A 88 -5.62 0.22 -5.36
CA VAL A 88 -6.18 -0.48 -4.20
C VAL A 88 -7.61 -0.90 -4.49
N PHE A 89 -7.93 -2.16 -4.20
CA PHE A 89 -9.25 -2.75 -4.25
C PHE A 89 -9.79 -2.98 -2.84
N VAL A 90 -11.02 -2.51 -2.59
CA VAL A 90 -11.74 -2.73 -1.34
C VAL A 90 -13.05 -3.45 -1.67
N PRO A 91 -13.16 -4.77 -1.43
CA PRO A 91 -14.36 -5.55 -1.77
C PRO A 91 -15.63 -5.04 -1.08
N GLY A 92 -15.53 -4.61 0.18
CA GLY A 92 -16.69 -4.19 0.98
C GLY A 92 -17.16 -2.74 0.77
N ALA A 93 -16.55 -1.99 -0.15
CA ALA A 93 -16.89 -0.58 -0.37
C ALA A 93 -18.17 -0.39 -1.22
N SER A 94 -18.59 -1.42 -1.96
CA SER A 94 -19.80 -1.50 -2.79
C SER A 94 -20.13 -2.97 -3.06
N ASP A 95 -21.26 -3.26 -3.71
CA ASP A 95 -21.65 -4.65 -4.03
C ASP A 95 -20.63 -5.39 -4.91
N GLU A 96 -19.87 -4.66 -5.74
CA GLU A 96 -18.82 -5.21 -6.63
C GLU A 96 -17.40 -4.90 -6.14
N GLY A 97 -17.27 -4.23 -4.99
CA GLY A 97 -16.03 -3.61 -4.53
C GLY A 97 -15.62 -2.38 -5.33
N THR A 98 -14.66 -1.63 -4.79
CA THR A 98 -14.20 -0.36 -5.40
C THR A 98 -12.70 -0.38 -5.65
N LEU A 99 -12.29 0.11 -6.83
CA LEU A 99 -10.89 0.30 -7.23
C LEU A 99 -10.48 1.77 -7.15
N PHE A 100 -9.44 2.03 -6.39
CA PHE A 100 -8.83 3.34 -6.19
C PHE A 100 -7.48 3.37 -6.89
N LEU A 101 -7.30 4.28 -7.85
CA LEU A 101 -5.96 4.66 -8.31
C LEU A 101 -5.52 5.79 -7.38
N GLU A 102 -4.65 5.47 -6.42
CA GLU A 102 -4.37 6.39 -5.32
C GLU A 102 -3.31 7.42 -5.71
N THR A 103 -3.40 8.63 -5.12
CA THR A 103 -2.39 9.68 -5.30
C THR A 103 -1.21 9.54 -4.35
N ALA A 104 -1.37 8.81 -3.25
CA ALA A 104 -0.34 8.41 -2.30
C ALA A 104 -0.78 7.16 -1.55
N CYS A 105 0.15 6.24 -1.27
CA CYS A 105 -0.13 4.96 -0.66
C CYS A 105 0.93 4.57 0.38
N GLY A 106 0.61 4.76 1.66
CA GLY A 106 1.51 4.41 2.77
C GLY A 106 1.76 2.90 2.86
N SER A 107 0.71 2.09 2.77
CA SER A 107 0.83 0.63 2.83
C SER A 107 1.58 0.04 1.63
N GLY A 108 1.36 0.58 0.42
CA GLY A 108 2.13 0.19 -0.77
C GLY A 108 3.62 0.58 -0.66
N THR A 109 3.91 1.76 -0.11
CA THR A 109 5.27 2.21 0.20
C THR A 109 5.95 1.28 1.20
N THR A 110 5.26 0.91 2.28
CA THR A 110 5.77 -0.06 3.26
C THR A 110 6.01 -1.43 2.64
N ALA A 111 5.06 -1.97 1.89
CA ALA A 111 5.19 -3.28 1.29
C ALA A 111 6.38 -3.36 0.31
N LEU A 112 6.58 -2.33 -0.52
CA LEU A 112 7.78 -2.22 -1.35
C LEU A 112 9.05 -2.15 -0.49
N GLY A 113 9.06 -1.34 0.58
CA GLY A 113 10.19 -1.27 1.50
C GLY A 113 10.55 -2.62 2.14
N MET A 114 9.55 -3.42 2.53
CA MET A 114 9.78 -4.76 3.08
C MET A 114 10.40 -5.71 2.06
N VAL A 115 9.96 -5.66 0.80
CA VAL A 115 10.57 -6.44 -0.30
C VAL A 115 12.04 -6.02 -0.49
N LEU A 116 12.32 -4.72 -0.51
CA LEU A 116 13.69 -4.21 -0.68
C LEU A 116 14.62 -4.64 0.45
N ALA A 117 14.16 -4.54 1.71
CA ALA A 117 14.93 -5.00 2.87
C ALA A 117 15.18 -6.51 2.82
N MET A 118 14.17 -7.31 2.45
CA MET A 118 14.31 -8.75 2.28
C MET A 118 15.32 -9.11 1.19
N GLN A 119 15.26 -8.45 0.04
CA GLN A 119 16.20 -8.65 -1.07
C GLN A 119 17.63 -8.25 -0.70
N GLN A 120 17.79 -7.19 0.09
CA GLN A 120 19.09 -6.77 0.61
C GLN A 120 19.62 -7.68 1.73
N GLY A 121 18.73 -8.40 2.42
CA GLY A 121 19.06 -9.19 3.60
C GLY A 121 19.37 -8.35 4.83
N ALA A 122 18.97 -7.07 4.85
CA ALA A 122 19.27 -6.12 5.92
C ALA A 122 18.24 -4.99 5.98
N SER A 123 18.25 -4.24 7.08
CA SER A 123 17.44 -3.04 7.26
C SER A 123 17.69 -2.00 6.16
N ILE A 124 16.62 -1.31 5.75
CA ILE A 124 16.70 -0.11 4.91
C ILE A 124 16.30 1.11 5.73
N LYS A 125 16.84 2.27 5.36
CA LYS A 125 16.59 3.52 6.07
C LYS A 125 16.31 4.66 5.10
N ASP A 126 15.23 5.38 5.36
CA ASP A 126 14.80 6.61 4.70
C ASP A 126 14.80 6.52 3.17
N VAL A 127 14.41 5.36 2.63
CA VAL A 127 14.36 5.13 1.18
C VAL A 127 13.20 5.93 0.59
N PRO A 128 13.45 6.90 -0.30
CA PRO A 128 12.39 7.75 -0.83
C PRO A 128 11.58 7.02 -1.91
N ILE A 129 10.26 6.93 -1.71
CA ILE A 129 9.31 6.37 -2.66
C ILE A 129 8.41 7.49 -3.18
N MET A 130 8.64 7.89 -4.43
CA MET A 130 7.88 8.93 -5.11
C MET A 130 6.45 8.46 -5.38
N GLN A 131 5.48 9.20 -4.86
CA GLN A 131 4.06 8.94 -5.04
C GLN A 131 3.51 9.61 -6.31
N PRO A 132 2.33 9.23 -6.80
CA PRO A 132 1.69 9.91 -7.93
C PRO A 132 1.38 11.39 -7.69
N SER A 133 1.20 11.81 -6.43
CA SER A 133 1.04 13.22 -6.04
C SER A 133 2.28 14.10 -6.35
N GLY A 134 3.43 13.48 -6.64
CA GLY A 134 4.70 14.18 -6.83
C GLY A 134 5.48 14.43 -5.53
N LEU A 135 4.94 14.00 -4.39
CA LEU A 135 5.64 14.02 -3.10
C LEU A 135 6.17 12.62 -2.76
N ALA A 136 7.35 12.57 -2.16
CA ALA A 136 7.92 11.31 -1.68
C ALA A 136 7.38 10.95 -0.29
N ILE A 137 7.15 9.66 -0.07
CA ILE A 137 7.05 9.05 1.25
C ILE A 137 8.34 8.26 1.44
N ALA A 138 9.10 8.55 2.49
CA ALA A 138 10.29 7.79 2.84
C ALA A 138 9.88 6.57 3.68
N VAL A 139 10.54 5.43 3.46
CA VAL A 139 10.31 4.20 4.21
C VAL A 139 11.60 3.72 4.88
N SER A 140 11.48 3.32 6.13
CA SER A 140 12.50 2.62 6.90
C SER A 140 11.94 1.28 7.36
N VAL A 141 12.70 0.21 7.16
CA VAL A 141 12.30 -1.15 7.58
C VAL A 141 13.46 -1.77 8.35
N GLU A 142 13.19 -2.19 9.57
CA GLU A 142 14.12 -2.96 10.38
C GLU A 142 14.00 -4.45 10.05
N PHE A 143 15.09 -5.02 9.55
CA PHE A 143 15.20 -6.41 9.16
C PHE A 143 16.59 -6.94 9.51
N ASP A 144 16.63 -7.99 10.33
CA ASP A 144 17.88 -8.60 10.83
C ASP A 144 18.37 -9.77 9.95
N GLY A 145 17.72 -10.00 8.80
CA GLY A 145 17.96 -11.15 7.94
C GLY A 145 17.08 -12.38 8.25
N GLN A 146 16.34 -12.36 9.37
CA GLN A 146 15.50 -13.48 9.82
C GLN A 146 14.05 -13.07 10.08
N SER A 147 13.83 -11.85 10.56
CA SER A 147 12.51 -11.32 10.92
C SER A 147 12.44 -9.82 10.66
N PHE A 148 11.24 -9.30 10.41
CA PHE A 148 10.98 -7.87 10.40
C PHE A 148 10.62 -7.41 11.82
N GLN A 149 11.26 -6.35 12.29
CA GLN A 149 10.99 -5.78 13.63
C GLN A 149 10.00 -4.63 13.54
N GLN A 150 10.20 -3.73 12.58
CA GLN A 150 9.43 -2.50 12.45
C GLN A 150 9.43 -2.02 11.00
N ALA A 151 8.36 -1.35 10.59
CA ALA A 151 8.36 -0.51 9.41
C ALA A 151 7.77 0.86 9.73
N GLN A 152 8.45 1.90 9.29
CA GLN A 152 8.03 3.28 9.49
C GLN A 152 8.00 3.99 8.13
N ILE A 153 7.00 4.85 7.96
CA ILE A 153 6.95 5.80 6.86
C ILE A 153 7.01 7.23 7.39
N SER A 154 7.61 8.13 6.61
CA SER A 154 7.66 9.55 6.91
C SER A 154 7.46 10.40 5.65
N GLY A 155 6.98 11.62 5.82
CA GLY A 155 6.76 12.51 4.68
C GLY A 155 6.19 13.88 5.08
N PRO A 156 6.04 14.77 4.08
CA PRO A 156 5.41 16.07 4.26
C PRO A 156 3.91 15.89 4.56
N LEU A 157 3.40 16.69 5.49
CA LEU A 157 1.97 16.76 5.81
C LEU A 157 1.51 18.22 5.61
N GLU A 158 0.43 18.40 4.87
CA GLU A 158 -0.23 19.70 4.73
C GLU A 158 -1.66 19.60 5.29
N ILE A 159 -1.98 20.48 6.26
CA ILE A 159 -3.32 20.56 6.83
C ILE A 159 -4.17 21.40 5.88
N VAL A 160 -5.09 20.75 5.15
CA VAL A 160 -5.88 21.43 4.11
C VAL A 160 -7.06 22.19 4.71
N VAL A 161 -7.80 21.61 5.67
CA VAL A 161 -8.89 22.30 6.39
C VAL A 161 -9.01 21.74 7.82
N PRO A 162 -8.86 22.56 8.87
CA PRO A 162 -9.22 22.15 10.22
C PRO A 162 -10.74 22.17 10.37
N MET A 163 -11.36 21.01 10.63
CA MET A 163 -12.80 20.89 10.86
C MET A 163 -13.10 20.51 12.31
N ALA A 164 -14.03 21.24 12.94
CA ALA A 164 -14.60 20.88 14.23
C ALA A 164 -15.80 19.94 14.02
N LEU A 165 -15.68 18.68 14.46
CA LEU A 165 -16.79 17.74 14.42
C LEU A 165 -17.73 18.02 15.62
N LEU A 166 -18.88 18.66 15.36
CA LEU A 166 -19.91 18.86 16.37
C LEU A 166 -20.62 17.52 16.65
N ARG A 167 -20.35 16.91 17.80
CA ARG A 167 -21.19 15.82 18.33
C ARG A 167 -22.54 16.41 18.76
N LEU A 168 -23.57 16.16 17.96
CA LEU A 168 -24.94 16.40 18.41
C LEU A 168 -25.29 15.35 19.49
N PRO A 169 -25.90 15.74 20.62
CA PRO A 169 -26.35 14.79 21.62
C PRO A 169 -27.42 13.88 21.00
N LEU A 170 -27.25 12.58 21.16
CA LEU A 170 -28.29 11.60 20.87
C LEU A 170 -29.52 11.94 21.70
N SER A 171 -30.60 12.33 21.04
CA SER A 171 -31.92 12.49 21.67
C SER A 171 -32.31 11.14 22.26
N THR A 172 -32.17 11.00 23.58
CA THR A 172 -32.86 9.93 24.32
C THR A 172 -34.35 10.23 24.22
N GLY A 173 -35.01 9.60 23.26
CA GLY A 173 -36.47 9.59 23.20
C GLY A 173 -36.98 9.11 24.56
N LYS A 174 -37.56 10.01 25.34
CA LYS A 174 -38.39 9.61 26.46
C LYS A 174 -39.68 9.07 25.86
N GLU A 175 -39.94 7.79 26.09
CA GLU A 175 -41.28 7.24 26.06
C GLU A 175 -42.17 8.11 26.97
N GLU A 176 -43.19 8.75 26.39
CA GLU A 176 -44.34 9.22 27.14
C GLU A 176 -45.52 8.30 26.81
N ILE A 177 -45.75 7.38 27.75
CA ILE A 177 -46.99 6.79 28.29
C ILE A 177 -48.24 6.82 27.39
#